data_AF-A0AA88W2Q5-F1
#
_entry.id   AF-A0AA88W2Q5-F1
#
_cell.length_a   1.000
_cell.length_b   1.000
_cell.length_c   1.000
_cell.angle_alpha   90.00
_cell.angle_beta   90.00
_cell.angle_gamma   90.00
#
_symmetry.space_group_name_H-M   'P 1'
#
loop_
_entity.id
_entity.type
_entity.pdbx_description
1 polymer ?
#
loop_
_entity_poly.entity_id
_entity_poly.type
_entity_poly.pdbx_seq_one_letter_code
_entity_poly.pdbx_strand_id
1 'polypeptide(L)'
;MTSASNERMELDWTSMSSMVVTLKAFSKSENITEALAATTLLIDSKPSKGLRKFLHAHCEGVTLAMADTKLGKAIQDKLVDIMLIQAIGNMDDLDKELNISAMRLREWYGWHFPELAKILQDNILHAKTVKMMRDRTNAAKLDFSEIMLEELEIELKEAAMTSMGTEVCELDLNIIVEQCDQVISLAKLRAII
;
A
#
# COMPACT_ATOMS: atom_id res chain seq x y z
N MET A 1 -32.73 -19.75 65.70
CA MET A 1 -32.84 -18.41 65.07
C MET A 1 -31.49 -18.05 64.48
N THR A 2 -31.49 -17.81 63.17
CA THR A 2 -30.45 -17.17 62.34
C THR A 2 -29.06 -17.80 62.26
N SER A 3 -28.95 -18.77 61.35
CA SER A 3 -27.76 -19.03 60.53
C SER A 3 -27.54 -17.85 59.56
N ALA A 4 -26.49 -17.05 59.78
CA ALA A 4 -25.99 -16.12 58.77
C ALA A 4 -25.07 -16.89 57.83
N SER A 5 -25.63 -17.34 56.71
CA SER A 5 -24.89 -17.90 55.56
C SER A 5 -23.93 -16.83 55.03
N ASN A 6 -22.64 -17.08 55.18
CA ASN A 6 -21.58 -16.25 54.61
C ASN A 6 -21.45 -16.62 53.12
N GLU A 7 -22.34 -16.06 52.29
CA GLU A 7 -22.23 -16.10 50.83
C GLU A 7 -20.99 -15.31 50.42
N ARG A 8 -19.86 -16.02 50.28
CA ARG A 8 -18.69 -15.50 49.58
C ARG A 8 -19.12 -15.23 48.14
N MET A 9 -19.22 -13.95 47.83
CA MET A 9 -19.33 -13.36 46.51
C MET A 9 -18.05 -13.69 45.71
N GLU A 10 -17.90 -14.95 45.30
CA GLU A 10 -17.02 -15.34 44.19
C GLU A 10 -17.68 -14.84 42.90
N LEU A 11 -17.55 -13.54 42.65
CA LEU A 11 -17.75 -13.00 41.31
C LEU A 11 -16.80 -13.76 40.39
N ASP A 12 -17.40 -14.50 39.45
CA ASP A 12 -16.73 -15.31 38.45
C ASP A 12 -15.85 -14.43 37.53
N TRP A 13 -14.61 -14.18 37.95
CA TRP A 13 -13.58 -13.47 37.18
C TRP A 13 -13.35 -14.07 35.80
N THR A 14 -13.64 -15.36 35.62
CA THR A 14 -13.51 -16.09 34.36
C THR A 14 -14.51 -15.59 33.33
N SER A 15 -15.78 -15.39 33.73
CA SER A 15 -16.81 -14.81 32.87
C SER A 15 -16.48 -13.36 32.48
N MET A 16 -16.07 -12.54 33.45
CA MET A 16 -15.68 -11.14 33.22
C MET A 16 -14.43 -10.99 32.33
N SER A 17 -13.44 -11.89 32.47
CA SER A 17 -12.21 -11.86 31.67
C SER A 17 -12.42 -12.24 30.21
N SER A 18 -13.31 -13.20 29.92
CA SER A 18 -13.63 -13.59 28.53
C SER A 18 -14.31 -12.48 27.72
N MET A 19 -14.93 -11.51 28.41
CA MET A 19 -15.64 -10.40 27.80
C MET A 19 -14.71 -9.21 27.49
N VAL A 20 -13.52 -9.16 28.12
CA VAL A 20 -12.55 -8.06 28.01
C VAL A 20 -11.34 -8.44 27.15
N VAL A 21 -10.94 -9.72 27.10
CA VAL A 21 -9.71 -10.15 26.42
C VAL A 21 -9.98 -11.34 25.50
N THR A 22 -9.74 -11.17 24.21
CA THR A 22 -9.72 -12.25 23.23
C THR A 22 -8.28 -12.56 22.81
N LEU A 23 -7.88 -13.83 22.88
CA LEU A 23 -6.56 -14.26 22.42
C LEU A 23 -6.47 -14.16 20.90
N LYS A 24 -5.67 -13.20 20.40
CA LYS A 24 -5.51 -12.96 18.96
C LYS A 24 -4.49 -13.89 18.30
N ALA A 25 -3.41 -14.21 19.00
CA ALA A 25 -2.35 -15.05 18.47
C ALA A 25 -1.59 -15.76 19.60
N PHE A 26 -1.14 -16.98 19.35
CA PHE A 26 -0.38 -17.79 20.30
C PHE A 26 0.77 -18.50 19.58
N SER A 27 1.95 -18.50 20.18
CA SER A 27 3.11 -19.25 19.70
C SER A 27 3.48 -20.32 20.71
N LYS A 28 3.40 -21.59 20.29
CA LYS A 28 3.84 -22.74 21.09
C LYS A 28 5.33 -22.99 20.84
N SER A 29 6.12 -23.17 21.89
CA SER A 29 7.50 -23.65 21.74
C SER A 29 7.49 -25.11 21.30
N GLU A 30 8.21 -25.44 20.24
CA GLU A 30 8.28 -26.81 19.73
C GLU A 30 9.21 -27.70 20.56
N ASN A 31 10.32 -27.14 21.06
CA ASN A 31 11.38 -27.89 21.75
C ASN A 31 11.75 -27.31 23.12
N ILE A 32 12.13 -28.17 24.06
CA ILE A 32 12.60 -27.79 25.41
C ILE A 32 13.86 -26.93 25.33
N THR A 33 14.75 -27.21 24.37
CA THR A 33 15.99 -26.47 24.12
C THR A 33 15.71 -25.03 23.69
N GLU A 34 14.68 -24.81 22.86
CA GLU A 34 14.25 -23.47 22.44
C GLU A 34 13.57 -22.72 23.59
N ALA A 35 12.76 -23.41 24.41
CA ALA A 35 12.14 -22.83 25.59
C ALA A 35 13.19 -22.35 26.60
N LEU A 36 14.24 -23.16 26.83
CA LEU A 36 15.34 -22.78 27.71
C LEU A 36 16.11 -21.57 27.16
N ALA A 37 16.45 -21.58 25.87
CA ALA A 37 17.13 -20.47 25.22
C ALA A 37 16.30 -19.17 25.25
N ALA A 38 14.99 -19.26 25.00
CA ALA A 38 14.09 -18.11 25.10
C ALA A 38 13.99 -17.59 26.54
N THR A 39 13.96 -18.48 27.54
CA THR A 39 13.93 -18.11 28.96
C THR A 39 15.21 -17.37 29.36
N THR A 40 16.39 -17.87 28.96
CA THR A 40 17.66 -17.17 29.19
C THR A 40 17.68 -15.79 28.55
N LEU A 41 17.19 -15.67 27.32
CA LEU A 41 17.11 -14.39 26.63
C LEU A 41 16.12 -13.42 27.29
N LEU A 42 15.02 -13.92 27.85
CA LEU A 42 14.06 -13.10 28.60
C LEU A 42 14.65 -12.61 29.93
N ILE A 43 15.43 -13.44 30.63
CA ILE A 43 16.16 -13.03 31.84
C ILE A 43 17.15 -11.92 31.52
N ASP A 44 17.80 -11.99 30.36
CA ASP A 44 18.70 -10.94 29.85
C ASP A 44 17.97 -9.71 29.26
N SER A 45 16.64 -9.67 29.34
CA SER A 45 15.77 -8.65 28.72
C SER A 45 16.02 -8.45 27.21
N LYS A 46 16.33 -9.54 26.47
CA LYS A 46 16.57 -9.53 25.03
C LYS A 46 15.48 -10.31 24.26
N PRO A 47 14.95 -9.77 23.15
CA PRO A 47 13.96 -10.48 22.36
C PRO A 47 14.60 -11.63 21.55
N SER A 48 13.97 -12.81 21.60
CA SER A 48 14.37 -13.98 20.81
C SER A 48 14.00 -13.83 19.33
N LYS A 49 14.65 -14.61 18.45
CA LYS A 49 14.32 -14.62 17.01
C LYS A 49 12.86 -15.01 16.74
N GLY A 50 12.31 -15.96 17.52
CA GLY A 50 10.92 -16.39 17.42
C GLY A 50 9.94 -15.26 17.78
N LEU A 51 10.21 -14.55 18.89
CA LEU A 51 9.39 -13.42 19.31
C LEU A 51 9.37 -12.30 18.27
N ARG A 52 10.52 -11.99 17.65
CA ARG A 52 10.59 -11.01 16.56
C ARG A 52 9.75 -11.40 15.35
N LYS A 53 9.83 -12.65 14.90
CA LYS A 53 9.00 -13.15 13.79
C LYS A 53 7.51 -13.11 14.12
N PHE A 54 7.16 -13.47 15.35
CA PHE A 54 5.78 -13.46 15.82
C PHE A 54 5.20 -12.05 15.88
N LEU A 55 5.96 -11.08 16.40
CA LEU A 55 5.57 -9.67 16.42
C LEU A 55 5.43 -9.12 15.00
N HIS A 56 6.36 -9.43 14.10
CA HIS A 56 6.26 -9.00 12.71
C HIS A 56 5.00 -9.54 12.01
N ALA A 57 4.60 -10.79 12.27
CA ALA A 57 3.45 -11.39 11.61
C ALA A 57 2.08 -10.96 12.19
N HIS A 58 2.02 -10.44 13.42
CA HIS A 58 0.74 -10.22 14.11
C HIS A 58 0.55 -8.80 14.68
N CYS A 59 1.59 -7.96 14.69
CA CYS A 59 1.57 -6.65 15.31
C CYS A 59 1.85 -5.54 14.29
N GLU A 60 0.91 -5.29 13.38
CA GLU A 60 0.91 -4.09 12.54
C GLU A 60 -0.01 -3.03 13.15
N GLY A 61 0.58 -1.89 13.56
CA GLY A 61 -0.18 -0.71 14.02
C GLY A 61 -0.86 -0.83 15.39
N VAL A 62 -0.48 -1.79 16.24
CA VAL A 62 -1.11 -2.02 17.56
C VAL A 62 -0.22 -1.53 18.71
N THR A 63 -0.82 -0.92 19.73
CA THR A 63 -0.12 -0.60 20.99
C THR A 63 0.12 -1.87 21.80
N LEU A 64 1.38 -2.21 22.05
CA LEU A 64 1.78 -3.39 22.81
C LEU A 64 2.03 -3.02 24.28
N ALA A 65 1.43 -3.78 25.19
CA ALA A 65 1.76 -3.72 26.61
C ALA A 65 2.76 -4.83 26.96
N MET A 66 3.83 -4.46 27.67
CA MET A 66 4.90 -5.39 28.05
C MET A 66 5.20 -5.29 29.54
N ALA A 67 5.42 -6.43 30.18
CA ALA A 67 5.67 -6.49 31.63
C ALA A 67 7.06 -5.94 32.02
N ASP A 68 8.07 -6.10 31.16
CA ASP A 68 9.42 -5.55 31.37
C ASP A 68 9.65 -4.33 30.50
N THR A 69 10.01 -3.21 31.14
CA THR A 69 10.29 -1.93 30.49
C THR A 69 11.57 -1.94 29.64
N LYS A 70 12.60 -2.73 30.01
CA LYS A 70 13.84 -2.85 29.24
C LYS A 70 13.61 -3.66 27.97
N LEU A 71 12.91 -4.78 28.10
CA LEU A 71 12.46 -5.59 26.97
C LEU A 71 11.55 -4.77 26.05
N GLY A 72 10.66 -3.95 26.62
CA GLY A 72 9.77 -3.02 25.90
C GLY A 72 10.53 -2.06 25.00
N LYS A 73 11.55 -1.36 25.52
CA LYS A 73 12.39 -0.46 24.72
C LYS A 73 13.14 -1.21 23.61
N ALA A 74 13.75 -2.35 23.94
CA ALA A 74 14.49 -3.15 22.96
C ALA A 74 13.60 -3.69 21.82
N ILE A 75 12.32 -3.95 22.11
CA ILE A 75 11.34 -4.33 21.09
C ILE A 75 10.84 -3.12 20.32
N GLN A 76 10.61 -1.98 20.97
CA GLN A 76 10.19 -0.74 20.32
C GLN A 76 11.22 -0.29 19.26
N ASP A 77 12.50 -0.23 19.61
CA ASP A 77 13.56 0.16 18.67
C ASP A 77 13.60 -0.78 17.45
N LYS A 78 13.46 -2.09 17.70
CA LYS A 78 13.40 -3.11 16.64
C LYS A 78 12.15 -2.99 15.76
N LEU A 79 11.00 -2.66 16.34
CA LEU A 79 9.76 -2.49 15.60
C LEU A 79 9.81 -1.24 14.72
N VAL A 80 10.45 -0.16 15.17
CA VAL A 80 10.68 1.03 14.35
C VAL A 80 11.54 0.69 13.13
N ASP A 81 12.64 -0.04 13.30
CA ASP A 81 13.46 -0.51 12.17
C ASP A 81 12.66 -1.34 11.16
N ILE A 82 11.78 -2.22 11.66
CA ILE A 82 10.91 -3.05 10.82
C ILE A 82 9.92 -2.18 10.04
N MET A 83 9.29 -1.20 10.69
CA MET A 83 8.34 -0.28 10.03
C MET A 83 9.03 0.55 8.94
N LEU A 84 10.28 0.97 9.17
CA LEU A 84 11.07 1.68 8.16
C LEU A 84 11.36 0.80 6.94
N ILE A 85 11.78 -0.45 7.16
CA ILE A 85 12.03 -1.41 6.07
C ILE A 85 10.73 -1.70 5.31
N GLN A 86 9.60 -1.86 6.00
CA GLN A 86 8.29 -2.05 5.39
C GLN A 86 7.87 -0.83 4.57
N ALA A 87 8.08 0.39 5.08
CA ALA A 87 7.75 1.62 4.36
C ALA A 87 8.54 1.74 3.05
N ILE A 88 9.84 1.43 3.07
CA ILE A 88 10.69 1.41 1.86
C ILE A 88 10.19 0.35 0.88
N GLY A 89 9.92 -0.87 1.36
CA GLY A 89 9.40 -1.94 0.50
C GLY A 89 8.06 -1.59 -0.15
N ASN A 90 7.14 -0.98 0.61
CA ASN A 90 5.87 -0.50 0.09
C ASN A 90 6.05 0.60 -0.96
N MET A 91 7.05 1.48 -0.80
CA MET A 91 7.39 2.51 -1.78
C MET A 91 7.91 1.88 -3.09
N ASP A 92 8.78 0.87 -3.00
CA ASP A 92 9.27 0.14 -4.17
C ASP A 92 8.15 -0.60 -4.90
N ASP A 93 7.18 -1.14 -4.17
CA ASP A 93 6.03 -1.83 -4.75
C ASP A 93 5.05 -0.86 -5.42
N LEU A 94 4.83 0.33 -4.84
CA LEU A 94 4.09 1.41 -5.49
C LEU A 94 4.75 1.84 -6.82
N ASP A 95 6.08 1.95 -6.87
CA ASP A 95 6.79 2.31 -8.10
C ASP A 95 6.62 1.25 -9.21
N LYS A 96 6.61 -0.03 -8.84
CA LYS A 96 6.32 -1.12 -9.79
C LYS A 96 4.87 -1.07 -10.28
N GLU A 97 3.91 -0.89 -9.37
CA GLU A 97 2.49 -0.82 -9.70
C GLU A 97 2.17 0.36 -10.60
N LEU A 98 2.76 1.53 -10.33
CA LEU A 98 2.64 2.73 -11.16
C LEU A 98 3.15 2.44 -12.57
N ASN A 99 4.32 1.84 -12.71
CA ASN A 99 4.90 1.55 -14.02
C ASN A 99 4.06 0.53 -14.81
N ILE A 100 3.59 -0.55 -14.15
CA ILE A 100 2.71 -1.54 -14.79
C ILE A 100 1.40 -0.88 -15.25
N SER A 101 0.79 -0.07 -14.39
CA SER A 101 -0.46 0.62 -14.69
C SER A 101 -0.30 1.61 -15.86
N ALA A 102 0.81 2.34 -15.89
CA ALA A 102 1.10 3.26 -16.98
C ALA A 102 1.41 2.56 -18.31
N MET A 103 2.18 1.48 -18.29
CA MET A 103 2.43 0.65 -19.47
C MET A 103 1.12 0.05 -20.00
N ARG A 104 0.24 -0.41 -19.11
CA ARG A 104 -1.07 -0.94 -19.47
C ARG A 104 -1.96 0.12 -20.11
N LEU A 105 -1.99 1.33 -19.55
CA LEU A 105 -2.72 2.46 -20.11
C LEU A 105 -2.22 2.81 -21.52
N ARG A 106 -0.90 2.79 -21.71
CA ARG A 106 -0.25 3.08 -23.00
C ARG A 106 -0.56 2.01 -24.04
N GLU A 107 -0.58 0.74 -23.67
CA GLU A 107 -1.05 -0.35 -24.54
C GLU A 107 -2.51 -0.18 -24.91
N TRP A 108 -3.38 0.09 -23.92
CA TRP A 108 -4.82 0.12 -24.12
C TRP A 108 -5.24 1.32 -24.98
N TYR A 109 -4.69 2.51 -24.70
CA TYR A 109 -4.91 3.70 -25.52
C TYR A 109 -4.19 3.63 -26.87
N GLY A 110 -3.09 2.87 -26.97
CA GLY A 110 -2.35 2.66 -28.22
C GLY A 110 -3.18 1.99 -29.32
N TRP A 111 -4.26 1.26 -28.99
CA TRP A 111 -5.21 0.77 -29.99
C TRP A 111 -5.98 1.92 -30.67
N HIS A 112 -6.30 2.97 -29.91
CA HIS A 112 -7.01 4.15 -30.39
C HIS A 112 -6.08 5.18 -31.05
N PHE A 113 -4.89 5.37 -30.48
CA PHE A 113 -3.90 6.34 -30.95
C PHE A 113 -2.47 5.78 -30.80
N PRO A 114 -2.02 4.92 -31.73
CA PRO A 114 -0.74 4.21 -31.62
C PRO A 114 0.49 5.12 -31.72
N GLU A 115 0.37 6.26 -32.40
CA GLU A 115 1.47 7.21 -32.60
C GLU A 115 1.82 7.97 -31.31
N LEU A 116 0.85 8.16 -30.39
CA LEU A 116 1.04 8.89 -29.14
C LEU A 116 2.18 8.34 -28.28
N ALA A 117 2.28 7.01 -28.24
CA ALA A 117 3.31 6.30 -27.50
C ALA A 117 4.74 6.64 -28.01
N LYS A 118 4.90 6.96 -29.29
CA LYS A 118 6.22 7.31 -29.84
C LYS A 118 6.61 8.75 -29.51
N ILE A 119 5.63 9.64 -29.51
CA ILE A 119 5.79 11.08 -29.21
C ILE A 119 6.06 11.29 -27.71
N LEU A 120 5.22 10.67 -26.86
CA LEU A 120 5.34 10.80 -25.41
C LEU A 120 5.96 9.54 -24.81
N GLN A 121 7.25 9.64 -24.43
CA GLN A 121 7.96 8.56 -23.73
C GLN A 121 7.70 8.55 -22.22
N ASP A 122 7.39 9.70 -21.63
CA ASP A 122 7.06 9.79 -20.21
C ASP A 122 5.63 9.29 -19.95
N ASN A 123 5.55 8.24 -19.16
CA ASN A 123 4.32 7.57 -18.71
C ASN A 123 3.32 8.51 -18.02
N ILE A 124 3.80 9.45 -17.20
CA ILE A 124 2.94 10.38 -16.46
C ILE A 124 2.42 11.47 -17.40
N LEU A 125 3.27 11.99 -18.29
CA LEU A 125 2.85 12.97 -19.31
C LEU A 125 1.85 12.36 -20.29
N HIS A 126 2.06 11.10 -20.68
CA HIS A 126 1.12 10.34 -21.50
C HIS A 126 -0.25 10.25 -20.82
N ALA A 127 -0.32 9.85 -19.55
CA ALA A 127 -1.58 9.77 -18.80
C ALA A 127 -2.30 11.13 -18.69
N LYS A 128 -1.57 12.22 -18.43
CA LYS A 128 -2.14 13.59 -18.38
C LYS A 128 -2.72 14.02 -19.72
N THR A 129 -2.00 13.73 -20.82
CA THR A 129 -2.42 14.09 -22.17
C THR A 129 -3.67 13.32 -22.59
N VAL A 130 -3.69 12.00 -22.37
CA VAL A 130 -4.85 11.15 -22.66
C VAL A 130 -6.07 11.59 -21.86
N LYS A 131 -5.89 11.92 -20.58
CA LYS A 131 -6.98 12.43 -19.74
C LYS A 131 -7.59 13.73 -20.29
N MET A 132 -6.76 14.66 -20.74
CA MET A 132 -7.20 15.96 -21.24
C MET A 132 -7.90 15.85 -22.61
N MET A 133 -7.34 15.05 -23.50
CA MET A 133 -7.81 14.90 -24.87
C MET A 133 -9.03 13.97 -24.99
N ARG A 134 -9.02 12.86 -24.26
CA ARG A 134 -9.94 11.71 -24.39
C ARG A 134 -9.90 11.09 -25.79
N ASP A 135 -10.56 11.71 -26.75
CA ASP A 135 -10.60 11.29 -28.15
C ASP A 135 -9.62 12.12 -28.98
N ARG A 136 -8.89 11.47 -29.90
CA ARG A 136 -7.91 12.11 -30.80
C ARG A 136 -8.52 13.26 -31.61
N THR A 137 -9.82 13.23 -31.89
CA THR A 137 -10.52 14.32 -32.61
C THR A 137 -10.51 15.65 -31.84
N ASN A 138 -10.37 15.61 -30.52
CA ASN A 138 -10.29 16.80 -29.68
C ASN A 138 -8.88 17.39 -29.60
N ALA A 139 -7.85 16.68 -30.07
CA ALA A 139 -6.46 17.15 -30.05
C ALA A 139 -6.30 18.54 -30.68
N ALA A 140 -7.01 18.81 -31.78
CA ALA A 140 -6.93 20.08 -32.49
C ALA A 140 -7.59 21.26 -31.75
N LYS A 141 -8.52 21.00 -30.84
CA LYS A 141 -9.29 22.04 -30.11
C LYS A 141 -8.65 22.43 -28.78
N LEU A 142 -7.83 21.55 -28.24
CA LEU A 142 -7.23 21.71 -26.91
C LEU A 142 -5.83 22.32 -27.03
N ASP A 143 -5.45 22.99 -25.95
CA ASP A 143 -4.12 23.57 -25.75
C ASP A 143 -3.39 22.71 -24.71
N PHE A 144 -2.19 22.25 -25.05
CA PHE A 144 -1.38 21.39 -24.19
C PHE A 144 -0.17 22.12 -23.57
N SER A 145 -0.10 23.44 -23.72
CA SER A 145 0.99 24.29 -23.21
C SER A 145 1.26 24.16 -21.70
N GLU A 146 0.26 23.75 -20.91
CA GLU A 146 0.43 23.54 -19.45
C GLU A 146 1.16 22.23 -19.11
N ILE A 147 1.18 21.26 -20.03
CA ILE A 147 1.70 19.91 -19.77
C ILE A 147 2.92 19.55 -20.62
N MET A 148 3.13 20.18 -21.77
CA MET A 148 4.23 19.88 -22.67
C MET A 148 4.76 21.12 -23.41
N LEU A 149 5.90 20.93 -24.09
CA LEU A 149 6.51 21.95 -24.94
C LEU A 149 5.75 22.07 -26.27
N GLU A 150 5.80 23.26 -26.86
CA GLU A 150 5.11 23.58 -28.12
C GLU A 150 5.52 22.66 -29.29
N GLU A 151 6.78 22.22 -29.34
CA GLU A 151 7.28 21.27 -30.36
C GLU A 151 6.56 19.91 -30.30
N LEU A 152 6.40 19.34 -29.10
CA LEU A 152 5.69 18.07 -28.91
C LEU A 152 4.19 18.20 -29.17
N GLU A 153 3.62 19.37 -28.87
CA GLU A 153 2.21 19.65 -29.12
C GLU A 153 1.89 19.71 -30.62
N ILE A 154 2.77 20.31 -31.43
CA ILE A 154 2.62 20.32 -32.89
C ILE A 154 2.67 18.88 -33.42
N GLU A 155 3.67 18.09 -33.01
CA GLU A 155 3.82 16.69 -33.43
C GLU A 155 2.60 15.85 -33.03
N LEU A 156 2.08 16.05 -31.81
CA LEU A 156 0.87 15.40 -31.31
C LEU A 156 -0.35 15.72 -32.19
N LYS A 157 -0.57 16.99 -32.53
CA LYS A 157 -1.71 17.44 -33.33
C LYS A 157 -1.64 16.93 -34.76
N GLU A 158 -0.46 16.94 -35.37
CA GLU A 158 -0.23 16.37 -36.70
C GLU A 158 -0.47 14.86 -36.70
N ALA A 159 0.10 14.15 -35.73
CA ALA A 159 -0.08 12.71 -35.59
C ALA A 159 -1.55 12.32 -35.37
N ALA A 160 -2.31 13.12 -34.63
CA ALA A 160 -3.74 12.89 -34.40
C ALA A 160 -4.56 12.97 -35.71
N MET A 161 -4.17 13.84 -36.66
CA MET A 161 -4.83 13.95 -37.96
C MET A 161 -4.50 12.79 -38.90
N THR A 162 -3.28 12.27 -38.83
CA THR A 162 -2.82 11.15 -39.67
C THR A 162 -2.95 9.78 -39.01
N SER A 163 -3.50 9.72 -37.79
CA SER A 163 -3.53 8.49 -36.99
C SER A 163 -4.35 7.39 -37.66
N MET A 164 -3.80 6.18 -37.65
CA MET A 164 -4.45 4.98 -38.17
C MET A 164 -5.10 4.13 -37.08
N GLY A 165 -5.26 4.67 -35.86
CA GLY A 165 -5.85 3.94 -34.74
C GLY A 165 -7.36 3.72 -34.88
N THR A 166 -7.90 2.79 -34.09
CA THR A 166 -9.32 2.42 -34.16
C THR A 166 -10.20 3.41 -33.40
N GLU A 167 -11.44 3.60 -33.85
CA GLU A 167 -12.44 4.33 -33.06
C GLU A 167 -12.79 3.52 -31.80
N VAL A 168 -12.96 4.21 -30.68
CA VAL A 168 -13.27 3.62 -29.37
C VAL A 168 -14.58 4.22 -28.86
N CYS A 169 -15.40 3.39 -28.23
CA CYS A 169 -16.69 3.85 -27.73
C CYS A 169 -16.53 4.74 -26.47
N GLU A 170 -17.50 5.59 -26.21
CA GLU A 170 -17.45 6.51 -25.05
C GLU A 170 -17.33 5.77 -23.70
N LEU A 171 -17.92 4.58 -23.59
CA LEU A 171 -17.81 3.75 -22.38
C LEU A 171 -16.36 3.35 -22.12
N ASP A 172 -15.67 2.85 -23.13
CA ASP A 172 -14.26 2.46 -23.04
C ASP A 172 -13.38 3.69 -22.78
N LEU A 173 -13.66 4.82 -23.43
CA LEU A 173 -12.97 6.08 -23.16
C LEU A 173 -13.14 6.56 -21.70
N ASN A 174 -14.30 6.34 -21.08
CA ASN A 174 -14.50 6.64 -19.65
C ASN A 174 -13.58 5.78 -18.77
N ILE A 175 -13.49 4.48 -19.06
CA ILE A 175 -12.63 3.56 -18.32
C ILE A 175 -11.15 3.95 -18.49
N ILE A 176 -10.73 4.32 -19.70
CA ILE A 176 -9.37 4.80 -19.98
C ILE A 176 -9.04 6.03 -19.13
N VAL A 177 -9.96 6.99 -19.09
CA VAL A 177 -9.79 8.23 -18.31
C VAL A 177 -9.75 7.95 -16.82
N GLU A 178 -10.59 7.06 -16.31
CA GLU A 178 -10.54 6.63 -14.91
C GLU A 178 -9.20 5.96 -14.57
N GLN A 179 -8.67 5.15 -15.48
CA GLN A 179 -7.33 4.57 -15.33
C GLN A 179 -6.22 5.64 -15.36
N CYS A 180 -6.35 6.68 -16.18
CA CYS A 180 -5.45 7.83 -16.15
C CYS A 180 -5.47 8.53 -14.79
N ASP A 181 -6.65 8.70 -14.20
CA ASP A 181 -6.81 9.32 -12.88
C ASP A 181 -6.13 8.52 -11.78
N GLN A 182 -6.26 7.19 -11.82
CA GLN A 182 -5.55 6.31 -10.90
C GLN A 182 -4.04 6.47 -11.02
N VAL A 183 -3.48 6.44 -12.24
CA VAL A 183 -2.03 6.61 -12.48
C VAL A 183 -1.54 7.98 -11.99
N ILE A 184 -2.29 9.05 -12.27
CA ILE A 184 -1.94 10.41 -11.82
C ILE A 184 -2.02 10.51 -10.29
N SER A 185 -3.01 9.87 -9.66
CA SER A 185 -3.16 9.83 -8.20
C SER A 185 -2.01 9.08 -7.53
N LEU A 186 -1.63 7.91 -8.07
CA LEU A 186 -0.48 7.14 -7.59
C LEU A 186 0.82 7.94 -7.73
N ALA A 187 1.02 8.63 -8.85
CA ALA A 187 2.18 9.49 -9.06
C ALA A 187 2.23 10.66 -8.06
N LYS A 188 1.08 11.25 -7.71
CA LYS A 188 1.00 12.30 -6.67
C LYS A 188 1.31 11.76 -5.28
N LEU A 189 0.77 10.58 -4.93
CA LEU A 189 1.02 9.93 -3.65
C LEU A 189 2.52 9.64 -3.48
N ARG A 190 3.16 9.12 -4.53
CA ARG A 190 4.62 8.92 -4.58
C ARG A 190 5.42 10.22 -4.33
N ALA A 191 4.95 11.36 -4.82
CA ALA A 191 5.65 12.63 -4.63
C ALA A 191 5.50 13.22 -3.21
N ILE A 192 4.51 12.77 -2.45
CA ILE A 192 4.25 13.24 -1.08
C ILE A 192 5.04 12.43 -0.05
N ILE A 193 5.27 11.14 -0.33
CA ILE A 193 6.03 10.21 0.51
C ILE A 193 7.53 10.40 0.29
#